data_AF-A0A7Y5CD04-F1
#
_entry.id   AF-A0A7Y5CD04-F1
#
_cell.length_a   1.000
_cell.length_b   1.000
_cell.length_c   1.000
_cell.angle_alpha   90.00
_cell.angle_beta   90.00
_cell.angle_gamma   90.00
#
_symmetry.space_group_name_H-M   'P 1'
#
loop_
_entity.id
_entity.type
_entity.pdbx_description
1 polymer ?
#
loop_
_entity_poly.entity_id
_entity_poly.type
_entity_poly.pdbx_seq_one_letter_code
_entity_poly.pdbx_strand_id
1 'polypeptide(L)'
;MAAAATGAELDALEVETVLIRGGTFTMGTPIKNKRHDEYHEDEAPLEIQLRDFRIGKYPITAKQMCLFLNSADAKSYKPDDLYRFHNYTQSGIDEVLNSTITVENGKCAPRPGAENSPANCVTWKGAVLYCGWLAKETGRHFRLPTEAEWEFAARGTEERLWPWGAMKPSAKHGQRYTAEYWETPAVGSHPANATPDGVCDMLAYMIGEWCCNKMVKTRTVANVMDTTTDLTDLMTFRASRGYFQRELNKKMTLFRWYFMSVEYHQGKSWTCVYDQPIGHTEMNGFRVLEEIHE
;
A
#
# COMPACT_ATOMS: atom_id res chain seq x y z
N MET A 1 11.60 -32.36 4.28
CA MET A 1 12.01 -31.25 3.41
C MET A 1 10.82 -30.91 2.53
N ALA A 2 10.36 -29.65 2.51
CA ALA A 2 9.38 -29.23 1.52
C ALA A 2 10.05 -29.27 0.13
N ALA A 3 9.35 -29.79 -0.88
CA ALA A 3 9.85 -29.77 -2.25
C ALA A 3 10.02 -28.32 -2.71
N ALA A 4 11.11 -28.04 -3.44
CA ALA A 4 11.29 -26.74 -4.07
C ALA A 4 10.17 -26.52 -5.11
N ALA A 5 9.61 -25.31 -5.16
CA ALA A 5 8.58 -24.95 -6.13
C ALA A 5 9.05 -25.20 -7.57
N THR A 6 8.16 -25.71 -8.41
CA THR A 6 8.39 -25.94 -9.84
C THR A 6 8.54 -24.61 -10.60
N GLY A 7 9.12 -24.63 -11.81
CA GLY A 7 9.26 -23.42 -12.63
C GLY A 7 7.92 -22.71 -12.92
N ALA A 8 6.86 -23.47 -13.18
CA ALA A 8 5.52 -22.91 -13.39
C ALA A 8 4.89 -22.34 -12.10
N GLU A 9 5.26 -22.85 -10.92
CA GLU A 9 4.85 -22.29 -9.64
C GLU A 9 5.59 -20.99 -9.33
N LEU A 10 6.87 -20.88 -9.71
CA LEU A 10 7.63 -19.63 -9.60
C LEU A 10 7.14 -18.54 -10.56
N ASP A 11 6.74 -18.90 -11.78
CA ASP A 11 6.16 -17.96 -12.74
C ASP A 11 4.82 -17.38 -12.24
N ALA A 12 4.03 -18.18 -11.51
CA ALA A 12 2.78 -17.71 -10.90
C ALA A 12 3.01 -16.77 -9.70
N LEU A 13 4.23 -16.75 -9.14
CA LEU A 13 4.67 -15.88 -8.04
C LEU A 13 5.40 -14.63 -8.53
N GLU A 14 5.56 -14.46 -9.84
CA GLU A 14 6.25 -13.30 -10.38
C GLU A 14 5.50 -12.01 -10.03
N VAL A 15 6.26 -11.05 -9.48
CA VAL A 15 5.81 -9.68 -9.25
C VAL A 15 6.60 -8.79 -10.19
N GLU A 16 5.93 -8.24 -11.20
CA GLU A 16 6.52 -7.23 -12.08
C GLU A 16 6.87 -6.00 -11.24
N THR A 17 8.12 -5.54 -11.33
CA THR A 17 8.60 -4.40 -10.55
C THR A 17 9.25 -3.37 -11.46
N VAL A 18 9.16 -2.11 -11.07
CA VAL A 18 9.76 -0.94 -11.72
C VAL A 18 10.95 -0.48 -10.88
N LEU A 19 12.08 -0.19 -11.53
CA LEU A 19 13.22 0.45 -10.87
C LEU A 19 12.94 1.95 -10.73
N ILE A 20 12.97 2.43 -9.49
CA ILE A 20 12.88 3.84 -9.16
C ILE A 20 14.29 4.32 -8.82
N ARG A 21 14.78 5.29 -9.61
CA ARG A 21 16.06 5.95 -9.33
C ARG A 21 15.87 6.89 -8.16
N GLY A 22 16.54 6.60 -7.05
CA GLY A 22 16.46 7.38 -5.83
C GLY A 22 17.00 8.79 -6.02
N GLY A 23 16.67 9.67 -5.09
CA GLY A 23 17.03 11.07 -5.13
C GLY A 23 16.55 11.80 -3.88
N THR A 24 16.80 13.11 -3.86
CA THR A 24 16.25 14.00 -2.85
C THR A 24 14.89 14.50 -3.31
N PHE A 25 13.89 14.53 -2.43
CA PHE A 25 12.59 15.17 -2.69
C PHE A 25 11.98 15.73 -1.41
N THR A 26 11.02 16.65 -1.57
CA THR A 26 10.17 17.09 -0.46
C THR A 26 8.99 16.15 -0.30
N MET A 27 9.02 15.30 0.73
CA MET A 27 7.85 14.55 1.18
C MET A 27 6.85 15.48 1.87
N GLY A 28 5.56 15.28 1.62
CA GLY A 28 4.51 16.15 2.15
C GLY A 28 4.37 17.45 1.36
N THR A 29 3.63 18.41 1.94
CA THR A 29 3.27 19.66 1.26
C THR A 29 3.80 20.87 2.03
N PRO A 30 4.48 21.83 1.37
CA PRO A 30 4.80 23.09 2.02
C PRO A 30 3.53 23.83 2.45
N ILE A 31 3.48 24.21 3.73
CA ILE A 31 2.39 24.96 4.35
C ILE A 31 2.40 26.40 3.79
N LYS A 32 1.85 26.62 2.60
CA LYS A 32 1.53 27.96 2.09
C LYS A 32 0.07 28.02 1.68
N ASN A 33 -0.65 28.93 2.33
CA ASN A 33 -2.09 29.22 2.27
C ASN A 33 -2.97 28.28 3.10
N LYS A 34 -3.16 28.68 4.36
CA LYS A 34 -4.07 28.08 5.35
C LYS A 34 -5.51 28.10 4.83
N ARG A 35 -6.05 26.92 4.51
CA ARG A 35 -7.44 26.59 4.82
C ARG A 35 -7.40 25.44 5.83
N HIS A 36 -8.02 25.67 6.99
CA HIS A 36 -7.86 24.89 8.22
C HIS A 36 -8.51 23.49 8.14
N ASP A 37 -9.20 23.19 7.05
CA ASP A 37 -9.90 21.94 6.72
C ASP A 37 -9.20 21.13 5.62
N GLU A 38 -8.01 21.56 5.17
CA GLU A 38 -7.32 21.01 3.99
C GLU A 38 -5.99 20.29 4.29
N TYR A 39 -5.53 20.30 5.54
CA TYR A 39 -4.20 19.79 5.91
C TYR A 39 -4.20 19.18 7.30
N HIS A 40 -3.57 18.01 7.43
CA HIS A 40 -3.20 17.44 8.71
C HIS A 40 -1.73 17.82 9.01
N GLU A 41 -1.39 18.13 10.28
CA GLU A 41 -0.06 18.60 10.69
C GLU A 41 1.08 17.62 10.35
N ASP A 42 0.74 16.35 10.14
CA ASP A 42 1.60 15.25 9.70
C ASP A 42 1.96 15.27 8.21
N GLU A 43 1.46 16.23 7.43
CA GLU A 43 1.84 16.48 6.03
C GLU A 43 2.86 17.62 5.85
N ALA A 44 3.46 18.10 6.94
CA ALA A 44 4.51 19.12 6.90
C ALA A 44 5.68 18.69 5.98
N PRO A 45 6.27 19.64 5.21
CA PRO A 45 7.30 19.31 4.23
C PRO A 45 8.57 18.79 4.93
N LEU A 46 9.06 17.65 4.47
CA LEU A 46 10.29 17.03 4.95
C LEU A 46 11.18 16.72 3.75
N GLU A 47 12.43 17.18 3.77
CA GLU A 47 13.42 16.78 2.78
C GLU A 47 13.87 15.35 3.08
N ILE A 48 13.66 14.45 2.13
CA ILE A 48 14.01 13.03 2.24
C ILE A 48 14.95 12.66 1.12
N GLN A 49 16.01 11.93 1.45
CA GLN A 49 16.90 11.29 0.50
C GLN A 49 16.57 9.79 0.44
N LEU A 50 16.24 9.29 -0.76
CA LEU A 50 16.07 7.86 -1.00
C LEU A 50 17.21 7.32 -1.86
N ARG A 51 17.56 6.06 -1.62
CA ARG A 51 18.41 5.24 -2.51
C ARG A 51 17.55 4.66 -3.64
N ASP A 52 18.18 4.07 -4.66
CA ASP A 52 17.47 3.29 -5.67
C ASP A 52 16.71 2.13 -5.02
N PHE A 53 15.49 1.87 -5.48
CA PHE A 53 14.66 0.75 -5.04
C PHE A 53 13.78 0.23 -6.18
N ARG A 54 13.27 -0.99 -6.07
CA ARG A 54 12.24 -1.51 -6.99
C ARG A 54 10.91 -1.61 -6.28
N ILE A 55 9.85 -1.10 -6.90
CA ILE A 55 8.47 -1.22 -6.37
C ILE A 55 7.63 -2.03 -7.35
N GLY A 56 6.66 -2.79 -6.85
CA GLY A 56 5.69 -3.50 -7.67
C GLY A 56 5.01 -2.54 -8.63
N LYS A 57 5.00 -2.88 -9.91
CA LYS A 57 4.36 -2.07 -10.96
C LYS A 57 2.86 -1.91 -10.71
N TYR A 58 2.27 -2.93 -10.12
CA TYR A 58 0.87 -3.03 -9.76
C TYR A 58 0.74 -3.41 -8.28
N PRO A 59 -0.40 -3.10 -7.64
CA PRO A 59 -0.77 -3.73 -6.38
C PRO A 59 -0.81 -5.26 -6.50
N ILE A 60 -0.60 -5.96 -5.39
CA ILE A 60 -0.70 -7.43 -5.35
C ILE A 60 -2.13 -7.84 -5.70
N THR A 61 -2.28 -8.73 -6.67
CA THR A 61 -3.59 -9.17 -7.18
C THR A 61 -4.26 -10.19 -6.26
N ALA A 62 -5.58 -10.34 -6.40
CA ALA A 62 -6.35 -11.35 -5.70
C ALA A 62 -5.82 -12.77 -5.97
N LYS A 63 -5.44 -13.06 -7.22
CA LYS A 63 -4.82 -14.34 -7.61
C LYS A 63 -3.51 -14.58 -6.86
N GLN A 64 -2.60 -13.61 -6.83
CA GLN A 64 -1.34 -13.71 -6.12
C GLN A 64 -1.55 -13.90 -4.61
N MET A 65 -2.45 -13.12 -3.99
CA MET A 65 -2.75 -13.25 -2.56
C MET A 65 -3.35 -14.62 -2.22
N CYS A 66 -4.21 -15.18 -3.08
CA CYS A 66 -4.77 -16.52 -2.87
C CYS A 66 -3.71 -17.63 -2.88
N LEU A 67 -2.58 -17.46 -3.59
CA LEU A 67 -1.46 -18.41 -3.50
C LEU A 67 -0.89 -18.44 -2.08
N PHE A 68 -0.63 -17.27 -1.50
CA PHE A 68 -0.18 -17.15 -0.12
C PHE A 68 -1.20 -17.71 0.86
N LEU A 69 -2.47 -17.28 0.78
CA LEU A 69 -3.51 -17.66 1.74
C LEU A 69 -3.77 -19.18 1.79
N ASN A 70 -3.49 -19.90 0.70
CA ASN A 70 -3.61 -21.35 0.64
C ASN A 70 -2.32 -22.11 1.03
N SER A 71 -1.20 -21.40 1.22
CA SER A 71 0.10 -21.98 1.58
C SER A 71 0.10 -22.60 2.99
N ALA A 72 1.08 -23.46 3.27
CA ALA A 72 1.28 -23.99 4.62
C ALA A 72 1.65 -22.90 5.63
N ASP A 73 2.42 -21.89 5.19
CA ASP A 73 2.86 -20.78 6.03
C ASP A 73 1.65 -19.96 6.50
N ALA A 74 0.73 -19.58 5.59
CA ALA A 74 -0.49 -18.85 5.95
C ALA A 74 -1.37 -19.64 6.93
N LYS A 75 -1.47 -20.95 6.78
CA LYS A 75 -2.28 -21.83 7.67
C LYS A 75 -1.74 -21.92 9.10
N SER A 76 -0.50 -21.49 9.35
CA SER A 76 0.06 -21.39 10.70
C SER A 76 -0.44 -20.17 11.49
N TYR A 77 -1.11 -19.22 10.82
CA TYR A 77 -1.67 -18.01 11.41
C TYR A 77 -3.20 -18.09 11.51
N LYS A 78 -3.78 -17.28 12.40
CA LYS A 78 -5.23 -17.12 12.46
C LYS A 78 -5.71 -16.40 11.18
N PRO A 79 -6.80 -16.84 10.52
CA PRO A 79 -7.36 -16.15 9.36
C PRO A 79 -7.51 -14.64 9.56
N ASP A 80 -8.07 -14.21 10.70
CA ASP A 80 -8.30 -12.81 11.04
C ASP A 80 -7.04 -11.94 11.19
N ASP A 81 -5.86 -12.58 11.31
CA ASP A 81 -4.57 -11.89 11.29
C ASP A 81 -4.11 -11.57 9.87
N LEU A 82 -4.64 -12.28 8.85
CA LEU A 82 -4.21 -12.22 7.46
C LEU A 82 -5.21 -11.47 6.58
N TYR A 83 -6.49 -11.78 6.76
CA TYR A 83 -7.60 -11.25 5.97
C TYR A 83 -8.85 -11.24 6.83
N ARG A 84 -9.78 -10.33 6.56
CA ARG A 84 -11.09 -10.38 7.20
C ARG A 84 -12.18 -10.11 6.19
N PHE A 85 -13.00 -11.13 5.95
CA PHE A 85 -14.25 -10.98 5.23
C PHE A 85 -15.29 -10.52 6.24
N HIS A 86 -15.84 -9.33 6.08
CA HIS A 86 -17.11 -9.08 6.73
C HIS A 86 -18.17 -9.90 5.98
N ASN A 87 -18.84 -10.82 6.66
CA ASN A 87 -20.19 -11.22 6.26
C ASN A 87 -21.14 -10.28 7.02
N TYR A 88 -21.33 -9.05 6.52
CA TYR A 88 -22.34 -8.14 7.07
C TYR A 88 -23.74 -8.62 6.66
N THR A 89 -24.23 -9.71 7.25
CA THR A 89 -25.64 -10.10 7.14
C THR A 89 -26.48 -9.58 8.31
N GLN A 90 -25.87 -8.89 9.29
CA GLN A 90 -26.51 -8.61 10.58
C GLN A 90 -27.08 -7.19 10.75
N SER A 91 -26.89 -6.26 9.80
CA SER A 91 -27.36 -4.87 9.94
C SER A 91 -28.35 -4.40 8.86
N GLY A 92 -28.83 -5.27 7.97
CA GLY A 92 -29.90 -4.92 7.01
C GLY A 92 -29.54 -3.83 6.00
N ILE A 93 -28.25 -3.54 5.82
CA ILE A 93 -27.73 -2.72 4.72
C ILE A 93 -27.11 -3.70 3.72
N ASP A 94 -27.74 -3.87 2.56
CA ASP A 94 -27.26 -4.66 1.41
C ASP A 94 -26.04 -4.00 0.72
N GLU A 95 -25.04 -3.55 1.47
CA GLU A 95 -23.76 -3.18 0.89
C GLU A 95 -22.94 -4.46 0.71
N VAL A 96 -23.12 -5.08 -0.47
CA VAL A 96 -22.26 -6.17 -0.97
C VAL A 96 -20.81 -5.71 -0.88
N LEU A 97 -20.13 -6.19 0.15
CA LEU A 97 -18.70 -5.98 0.34
C LEU A 97 -17.97 -6.58 -0.86
N ASN A 98 -17.34 -5.72 -1.65
CA ASN A 98 -16.75 -6.10 -2.92
C ASN A 98 -15.37 -6.75 -2.75
N SER A 99 -15.29 -7.78 -1.90
CA SER A 99 -14.07 -8.56 -1.70
C SER A 99 -13.63 -9.16 -3.02
N THR A 100 -12.34 -9.00 -3.37
CA THR A 100 -11.77 -9.63 -4.57
C THR A 100 -11.40 -11.10 -4.32
N ILE A 101 -11.51 -11.56 -3.07
CA ILE A 101 -11.23 -12.94 -2.64
C ILE A 101 -12.48 -13.50 -1.97
N THR A 102 -12.82 -14.75 -2.30
CA THR A 102 -13.87 -15.56 -1.66
C THR A 102 -13.24 -16.75 -0.94
N VAL A 103 -13.97 -17.32 0.02
CA VAL A 103 -13.60 -18.59 0.66
C VAL A 103 -14.69 -19.61 0.45
N GLU A 104 -14.31 -20.72 -0.18
CA GLU A 104 -15.17 -21.87 -0.40
C GLU A 104 -14.50 -23.11 0.16
N ASN A 105 -15.18 -23.84 1.05
CA ASN A 105 -14.68 -25.08 1.67
C ASN A 105 -13.28 -24.92 2.31
N GLY A 106 -13.02 -23.77 2.95
CA GLY A 106 -11.75 -23.47 3.61
C GLY A 106 -10.59 -23.15 2.67
N LYS A 107 -10.85 -22.97 1.37
CA LYS A 107 -9.86 -22.55 0.37
C LYS A 107 -10.17 -21.13 -0.10
N CYS A 108 -9.14 -20.28 -0.13
CA CYS A 108 -9.26 -18.93 -0.70
C CYS A 108 -9.16 -19.00 -2.22
N ALA A 109 -10.04 -18.30 -2.93
CA ALA A 109 -9.99 -18.16 -4.38
C ALA A 109 -10.33 -16.71 -4.77
N PRO A 110 -9.83 -16.20 -5.90
CA PRO A 110 -10.32 -14.93 -6.41
C PRO A 110 -11.82 -15.03 -6.69
N ARG A 111 -12.56 -13.96 -6.39
CA ARG A 111 -13.93 -13.81 -6.86
C ARG A 111 -13.92 -13.90 -8.39
N PRO A 112 -14.85 -14.63 -9.04
CA PRO A 112 -14.87 -14.75 -10.49
C PRO A 112 -14.81 -13.39 -11.19
N GLY A 113 -13.84 -13.20 -12.09
CA GLY A 113 -13.60 -11.94 -12.81
C GLY A 113 -12.75 -10.91 -12.06
N ALA A 114 -12.31 -11.19 -10.83
CA ALA A 114 -11.45 -10.33 -10.03
C ALA A 114 -10.02 -10.89 -9.87
N GLU A 115 -9.62 -11.88 -10.67
CA GLU A 115 -8.33 -12.58 -10.56
C GLU A 115 -7.14 -11.61 -10.59
N ASN A 116 -7.22 -10.63 -11.50
CA ASN A 116 -6.20 -9.60 -11.70
C ASN A 116 -6.56 -8.27 -11.03
N SER A 117 -7.64 -8.21 -10.23
CA SER A 117 -7.95 -7.05 -9.43
C SER A 117 -7.02 -7.00 -8.20
N PRO A 118 -6.68 -5.82 -7.68
CA PRO A 118 -6.00 -5.68 -6.40
C PRO A 118 -6.63 -6.54 -5.30
N ALA A 119 -5.82 -7.29 -4.57
CA ALA A 119 -6.27 -7.97 -3.35
C ALA A 119 -6.73 -6.92 -2.35
N ASN A 120 -7.95 -7.05 -1.85
CA ASN A 120 -8.51 -6.17 -0.84
C ASN A 120 -8.92 -6.93 0.43
N CYS A 121 -9.34 -6.22 1.47
CA CYS A 121 -9.71 -6.80 2.77
C CYS A 121 -8.56 -7.56 3.47
N VAL A 122 -7.33 -7.15 3.19
CA VAL A 122 -6.11 -7.71 3.78
C VAL A 122 -5.60 -6.79 4.88
N THR A 123 -5.27 -7.39 6.02
CA THR A 123 -4.70 -6.67 7.16
C THR A 123 -3.26 -6.26 6.86
N TRP A 124 -2.74 -5.27 7.58
CA TRP A 124 -1.32 -4.90 7.44
C TRP A 124 -0.41 -6.10 7.74
N LYS A 125 -0.73 -6.88 8.79
CA LYS A 125 0.02 -8.08 9.16
C LYS A 125 -0.03 -9.13 8.05
N GLY A 126 -1.18 -9.33 7.41
CA GLY A 126 -1.32 -10.22 6.25
C GLY A 126 -0.43 -9.79 5.08
N ALA A 127 -0.36 -8.49 4.80
CA ALA A 127 0.49 -7.94 3.75
C ALA A 127 2.00 -8.11 4.04
N VAL A 128 2.42 -7.91 5.31
CA VAL A 128 3.81 -8.17 5.74
C VAL A 128 4.16 -9.65 5.65
N LEU A 129 3.27 -10.53 6.13
CA LEU A 129 3.48 -11.98 6.07
C LEU A 129 3.49 -12.49 4.63
N TYR A 130 2.69 -11.90 3.74
CA TYR A 130 2.76 -12.16 2.30
C TYR A 130 4.16 -11.84 1.75
N CYS A 131 4.73 -10.68 2.09
CA CYS A 131 6.07 -10.29 1.65
C CYS A 131 7.14 -11.29 2.14
N GLY A 132 7.06 -11.69 3.41
CA GLY A 132 8.00 -12.67 3.99
C GLY A 132 7.87 -14.06 3.36
N TRP A 133 6.65 -14.52 3.10
CA TRP A 133 6.40 -15.76 2.38
C TRP A 133 6.93 -15.69 0.94
N LEU A 134 6.61 -14.63 0.21
CA LEU A 134 7.09 -14.43 -1.16
C LEU A 134 8.62 -14.42 -1.21
N ALA A 135 9.26 -13.81 -0.21
CA ALA A 135 10.72 -13.79 -0.09
C ALA A 135 11.31 -15.19 0.09
N LYS A 136 10.67 -16.03 0.91
CA LYS A 136 11.05 -17.42 1.12
C LYS A 136 10.89 -18.25 -0.16
N GLU A 137 9.78 -18.11 -0.88
CA GLU A 137 9.49 -18.89 -2.10
C GLU A 137 10.39 -18.51 -3.27
N THR A 138 10.75 -17.23 -3.39
CA THR A 138 11.49 -16.70 -4.55
C THR A 138 12.98 -16.47 -4.30
N GLY A 139 13.43 -16.52 -3.04
CA GLY A 139 14.79 -16.16 -2.64
C GLY A 139 15.12 -14.66 -2.80
N ARG A 140 14.10 -13.81 -2.92
CA ARG A 140 14.22 -12.36 -3.15
C ARG A 140 13.75 -11.58 -1.93
N HIS A 141 14.34 -10.43 -1.63
CA HIS A 141 13.90 -9.63 -0.47
C HIS A 141 12.68 -8.77 -0.82
N PHE A 142 11.52 -9.11 -0.27
CA PHE A 142 10.29 -8.34 -0.41
C PHE A 142 9.84 -7.73 0.91
N ARG A 143 9.30 -6.52 0.87
CA ARG A 143 8.69 -5.82 2.01
C ARG A 143 7.60 -4.87 1.55
N LEU A 144 6.87 -4.28 2.49
CA LEU A 144 6.02 -3.12 2.19
C LEU A 144 6.88 -1.88 1.88
N PRO A 145 6.40 -0.95 1.04
CA PRO A 145 7.05 0.35 0.88
C PRO A 145 7.01 1.14 2.19
N THR A 146 8.02 1.97 2.41
CA THR A 146 7.86 3.12 3.30
C THR A 146 6.93 4.15 2.67
N GLU A 147 6.31 5.01 3.47
CA GLU A 147 5.50 6.12 2.95
C GLU A 147 6.31 7.04 2.04
N ALA A 148 7.59 7.25 2.36
CA ALA A 148 8.49 8.07 1.57
C ALA A 148 8.76 7.43 0.20
N GLU A 149 9.03 6.12 0.15
CA GLU A 149 9.21 5.40 -1.12
C GLU A 149 7.93 5.39 -1.95
N TRP A 150 6.77 5.19 -1.31
CA TRP A 150 5.48 5.24 -1.99
C TRP A 150 5.23 6.62 -2.59
N GLU A 151 5.41 7.68 -1.81
CA GLU A 151 5.21 9.05 -2.28
C GLU A 151 6.23 9.45 -3.35
N PHE A 152 7.50 9.06 -3.19
CA PHE A 152 8.52 9.30 -4.19
C PHE A 152 8.22 8.56 -5.50
N ALA A 153 7.76 7.31 -5.45
CA ALA A 153 7.34 6.59 -6.64
C ALA A 153 6.17 7.31 -7.34
N ALA A 154 5.20 7.83 -6.58
CA ALA A 154 4.08 8.58 -7.14
C ALA A 154 4.52 9.93 -7.74
N ARG A 155 5.32 10.70 -7.01
CA ARG A 155 5.59 12.12 -7.32
C ARG A 155 6.88 12.36 -8.10
N GLY A 156 7.88 11.52 -7.91
CA GLY A 156 9.25 11.72 -8.35
C GLY A 156 9.89 13.00 -7.78
N THR A 157 11.09 13.31 -8.25
CA THR A 157 11.80 14.56 -7.91
C THR A 157 11.11 15.81 -8.45
N GLU A 158 10.19 15.64 -9.42
CA GLU A 158 9.36 16.72 -9.98
C GLU A 158 8.20 17.11 -9.07
N GLU A 159 8.01 16.39 -7.95
CA GLU A 159 6.99 16.70 -6.93
C GLU A 159 5.55 16.70 -7.50
N ARG A 160 5.28 15.81 -8.47
CA ARG A 160 4.03 15.79 -9.24
C ARG A 160 2.78 15.79 -8.35
N LEU A 161 1.75 16.51 -8.80
CA LEU A 161 0.47 16.60 -8.11
C LEU A 161 -0.36 15.31 -8.22
N TRP A 162 -0.22 14.62 -9.35
CA TRP A 162 -0.80 13.32 -9.66
C TRP A 162 0.32 12.39 -10.16
N PRO A 163 0.18 11.05 -10.06
CA PRO A 163 1.18 10.10 -10.53
C PRO A 163 1.62 10.36 -11.97
N TRP A 164 0.67 10.72 -12.83
CA TRP A 164 0.87 11.01 -14.25
C TRP A 164 1.24 12.49 -14.55
N GLY A 165 1.37 13.34 -13.54
CA GLY A 165 1.82 14.74 -13.71
C GLY A 165 0.84 15.79 -13.20
N ALA A 166 0.81 16.94 -13.87
CA ALA A 166 0.04 18.12 -13.44
C ALA A 166 -1.40 18.16 -13.98
N MET A 167 -1.73 17.31 -14.95
CA MET A 167 -3.05 17.31 -15.58
C MET A 167 -4.10 16.82 -14.59
N LYS A 168 -5.22 17.54 -14.50
CA LYS A 168 -6.36 17.10 -13.69
C LYS A 168 -6.82 15.71 -14.14
N PRO A 169 -7.25 14.84 -13.20
CA PRO A 169 -7.77 13.55 -13.54
C PRO A 169 -8.98 13.60 -14.47
N SER A 170 -9.22 12.49 -15.16
CA SER A 170 -10.36 12.26 -16.05
C SER A 170 -10.63 10.76 -16.12
N ALA A 171 -11.69 10.35 -16.83
CA ALA A 171 -12.06 8.93 -17.01
C ALA A 171 -10.88 8.03 -17.43
N LYS A 172 -9.92 8.58 -18.21
CA LYS A 172 -8.74 7.86 -18.69
C LYS A 172 -7.84 7.37 -17.56
N HIS A 173 -7.86 8.05 -16.42
CA HIS A 173 -7.03 7.76 -15.25
C HIS A 173 -7.72 6.81 -14.26
N GLY A 174 -8.99 6.46 -14.49
CA GLY A 174 -9.78 5.61 -13.60
C GLY A 174 -11.28 5.88 -13.73
N GLN A 175 -12.09 4.81 -13.74
CA GLN A 175 -13.56 4.90 -13.83
C GLN A 175 -14.18 5.78 -12.72
N ARG A 176 -13.55 5.85 -11.56
CA ARG A 176 -14.02 6.63 -10.41
C ARG A 176 -13.91 8.16 -10.59
N TYR A 177 -13.14 8.62 -11.57
CA TYR A 177 -13.15 10.03 -11.97
C TYR A 177 -14.42 10.41 -12.74
N THR A 178 -15.27 9.44 -13.12
CA THR A 178 -16.50 9.67 -13.89
C THR A 178 -17.74 8.91 -13.44
N ALA A 179 -17.64 7.93 -12.54
CA ALA A 179 -18.79 7.16 -12.03
C ALA A 179 -18.63 6.72 -10.56
N GLU A 180 -19.76 6.52 -9.87
CA GLU A 180 -19.84 5.89 -8.55
C GLU A 180 -19.80 4.36 -8.70
N TYR A 181 -18.64 3.83 -9.04
CA TYR A 181 -18.43 2.40 -9.12
C TYR A 181 -17.59 1.90 -7.95
N TRP A 182 -18.11 0.88 -7.27
CA TRP A 182 -17.47 0.20 -6.14
C TRP A 182 -16.63 -1.00 -6.58
N GLU A 183 -16.55 -1.28 -7.89
CA GLU A 183 -15.72 -2.34 -8.45
C GLU A 183 -14.26 -1.90 -8.61
N THR A 184 -13.37 -2.81 -8.23
CA THR A 184 -11.94 -2.64 -8.45
C THR A 184 -11.59 -3.41 -9.73
N PRO A 185 -11.36 -2.74 -10.86
CA PRO A 185 -11.00 -3.40 -12.11
C PRO A 185 -9.63 -4.07 -12.00
N ALA A 186 -9.28 -4.85 -13.02
CA ALA A 186 -7.95 -5.43 -13.13
C ALA A 186 -6.87 -4.33 -13.09
N VAL A 187 -5.74 -4.64 -12.45
CA VAL A 187 -4.56 -3.77 -12.43
C VAL A 187 -4.13 -3.42 -13.87
N GLY A 188 -3.68 -2.19 -14.08
CA GLY A 188 -3.27 -1.71 -15.41
C GLY A 188 -4.40 -1.43 -16.39
N SER A 189 -5.68 -1.55 -15.99
CA SER A 189 -6.83 -1.24 -16.85
C SER A 189 -6.89 0.23 -17.32
N HIS A 190 -6.18 1.13 -16.63
CA HIS A 190 -6.11 2.55 -16.94
C HIS A 190 -4.65 2.98 -17.13
N PRO A 191 -4.00 2.68 -18.27
CA PRO A 191 -2.57 2.95 -18.45
C PRO A 191 -2.20 4.44 -18.35
N ALA A 192 -3.16 5.36 -18.55
CA ALA A 192 -2.92 6.78 -18.34
C ALA A 192 -2.68 7.15 -16.86
N ASN A 193 -2.99 6.26 -15.92
CA ASN A 193 -2.72 6.46 -14.48
C ASN A 193 -1.26 6.21 -14.08
N ALA A 194 -0.44 5.70 -14.99
CA ALA A 194 0.93 5.33 -14.71
C ALA A 194 1.80 6.56 -14.43
N THR A 195 2.78 6.39 -13.55
CA THR A 195 3.89 7.32 -13.43
C THR A 195 4.76 7.26 -14.70
N PRO A 196 5.55 8.30 -15.01
CA PRO A 196 6.58 8.26 -16.05
C PRO A 196 7.54 7.07 -15.96
N ASP A 197 7.85 6.62 -14.74
CA ASP A 197 8.67 5.43 -14.49
C ASP A 197 7.92 4.12 -14.78
N GLY A 198 6.60 4.18 -14.90
CA GLY A 198 5.73 3.06 -15.26
C GLY A 198 5.00 2.40 -14.11
N VAL A 199 5.03 2.96 -12.90
CA VAL A 199 4.25 2.46 -11.75
C VAL A 199 2.78 2.80 -11.98
N CYS A 200 1.92 1.79 -12.00
CA CYS A 200 0.50 1.94 -12.28
C CYS A 200 -0.33 2.01 -11.00
N ASP A 201 -1.56 2.48 -11.13
CA ASP A 201 -2.62 2.34 -10.13
C ASP A 201 -2.41 3.01 -8.76
N MET A 202 -1.34 3.79 -8.57
CA MET A 202 -1.02 4.52 -7.33
C MET A 202 -2.16 5.40 -6.78
N LEU A 203 -3.10 5.85 -7.63
CA LEU A 203 -4.28 6.66 -7.23
C LEU A 203 -5.59 6.21 -7.90
N ALA A 204 -5.65 4.96 -8.35
CA ALA A 204 -6.69 4.55 -9.29
C ALA A 204 -7.97 4.05 -8.62
N TYR A 205 -7.87 3.57 -7.39
CA TYR A 205 -8.96 2.89 -6.73
C TYR A 205 -9.20 3.46 -5.35
N MET A 206 -10.37 3.15 -4.79
CA MET A 206 -10.78 3.55 -3.44
C MET A 206 -9.96 2.88 -2.32
N ILE A 207 -8.76 2.44 -2.68
CA ILE A 207 -8.00 1.45 -1.99
C ILE A 207 -6.72 2.10 -1.52
N GLY A 208 -6.61 2.35 -0.23
CA GLY A 208 -5.34 2.79 0.34
C GLY A 208 -4.34 1.63 0.27
N GLU A 209 -3.08 1.94 -0.02
CA GLU A 209 -2.00 0.96 -0.04
C GLU A 209 -1.26 0.98 1.30
N TRP A 210 -1.10 -0.19 1.92
CA TRP A 210 -0.35 -0.31 3.17
C TRP A 210 1.13 0.06 2.99
N CYS A 211 1.64 0.88 3.91
CA CYS A 211 3.07 1.15 4.06
C CYS A 211 3.59 0.53 5.38
N CYS A 212 4.90 0.33 5.50
CA CYS A 212 5.48 -0.26 6.71
C CYS A 212 5.47 0.70 7.93
N ASN A 213 5.36 2.01 7.70
CA ASN A 213 5.47 3.04 8.73
C ASN A 213 4.39 2.92 9.80
N LYS A 214 4.80 3.06 11.06
CA LYS A 214 3.91 3.31 12.20
C LYS A 214 3.46 4.76 12.19
N MET A 215 2.28 5.05 12.75
CA MET A 215 1.88 6.43 12.99
C MET A 215 2.84 7.08 14.01
N VAL A 216 3.44 8.20 13.63
CA VAL A 216 4.22 9.04 14.55
C VAL A 216 3.44 10.33 14.75
N LYS A 217 2.75 10.50 15.89
CA LYS A 217 2.21 11.82 16.26
C LYS A 217 3.40 12.75 16.48
N THR A 218 3.60 13.72 15.59
CA THR A 218 4.56 14.80 15.82
C THR A 218 4.18 15.55 17.08
N ARG A 219 5.05 15.46 18.08
CA ARG A 219 4.92 16.07 19.39
C ARG A 219 5.13 17.59 19.28
N THR A 220 4.09 18.36 18.97
CA THR A 220 4.05 19.77 19.36
C THR A 220 3.37 19.87 20.73
N VAL A 221 4.09 19.51 21.80
CA VAL A 221 3.67 19.93 23.14
C VAL A 221 4.24 21.32 23.38
N ALA A 222 3.53 22.33 22.92
CA ALA A 222 3.47 23.58 23.66
C ALA A 222 2.24 23.48 24.57
N ASN A 223 2.47 23.06 25.82
CA ASN A 223 1.54 23.14 26.97
C ASN A 223 0.16 22.51 26.70
N VAL A 224 -0.05 21.23 26.95
CA VAL A 224 -0.65 20.70 28.20
C VAL A 224 -0.40 19.18 28.21
N MET A 225 0.16 18.66 29.29
CA MET A 225 0.28 17.22 29.53
C MET A 225 -1.06 16.74 30.09
N ASP A 226 -1.89 16.11 29.27
CA ASP A 226 -2.91 15.20 29.78
C ASP A 226 -2.37 13.76 29.64
N THR A 227 -2.02 13.18 30.78
CA THR A 227 -1.25 11.95 30.92
C THR A 227 -2.18 10.76 31.11
N THR A 228 -2.91 10.31 30.08
CA THR A 228 -3.55 8.96 30.09
C THR A 228 -3.93 8.42 28.69
N THR A 229 -3.33 8.85 27.58
CA THR A 229 -3.48 8.08 26.33
C THR A 229 -2.43 6.97 26.32
N ASP A 230 -2.87 5.76 26.60
CA ASP A 230 -2.07 4.54 26.61
C ASP A 230 -1.24 4.43 25.32
N LEU A 231 0.09 4.49 25.45
CA LEU A 231 1.03 4.46 24.33
C LEU A 231 1.03 3.10 23.60
N THR A 232 0.37 2.07 24.17
CA THR A 232 0.21 0.76 23.53
C THR A 232 -0.69 0.79 22.30
N ASP A 233 -1.70 1.66 22.25
CA ASP A 233 -2.59 1.78 21.08
C ASP A 233 -1.87 2.34 19.84
N LEU A 234 -0.84 3.18 20.03
CA LEU A 234 -0.03 3.76 18.96
C LEU A 234 0.89 2.73 18.27
N MET A 235 1.21 1.61 18.93
CA MET A 235 1.94 0.49 18.31
C MET A 235 1.12 -0.19 17.20
N THR A 236 -0.19 0.07 17.14
CA THR A 236 -1.12 -0.59 16.24
C THR A 236 -1.29 0.18 14.93
N PHE A 237 -1.22 1.50 14.89
CA PHE A 237 -1.54 2.23 13.66
C PHE A 237 -0.43 2.12 12.60
N ARG A 238 -0.83 1.94 11.34
CA ARG A 238 0.03 1.80 10.17
C ARG A 238 -0.43 2.75 9.08
N ALA A 239 0.55 3.30 8.38
CA ALA A 239 0.29 4.23 7.31
C ALA A 239 -0.32 3.55 6.08
N SER A 240 -1.17 4.30 5.41
CA SER A 240 -1.75 3.94 4.13
C SER A 240 -1.76 5.16 3.22
N ARG A 241 -1.41 4.96 1.95
CA ARG A 241 -1.27 6.03 0.94
C ARG A 241 -2.18 5.76 -0.26
N GLY A 242 -2.43 6.78 -1.05
CA GLY A 242 -3.12 6.64 -2.35
C GLY A 242 -4.65 6.55 -2.31
N TYR A 243 -5.27 6.78 -1.15
CA TYR A 243 -6.72 6.71 -0.98
C TYR A 243 -7.46 7.77 -1.81
N PHE A 244 -8.40 7.37 -2.68
CA PHE A 244 -9.18 8.29 -3.51
C PHE A 244 -10.60 8.60 -3.00
N GLN A 245 -10.86 9.85 -2.58
CA GLN A 245 -12.21 10.38 -2.31
C GLN A 245 -12.63 11.43 -3.35
N ARG A 246 -13.71 11.16 -4.08
CA ARG A 246 -14.26 12.02 -5.15
C ARG A 246 -14.65 13.41 -4.64
N GLU A 247 -15.33 13.47 -3.49
CA GLU A 247 -15.81 14.73 -2.89
C GLU A 247 -14.68 15.67 -2.45
N LEU A 248 -13.49 15.11 -2.17
CA LEU A 248 -12.38 15.91 -1.70
C LEU A 248 -11.63 16.62 -2.82
N ASN A 249 -11.61 16.12 -4.07
CA ASN A 249 -11.02 16.80 -5.25
C ASN A 249 -9.63 17.48 -5.02
N LYS A 250 -8.86 17.05 -4.02
CA LYS A 250 -7.71 17.78 -3.45
C LYS A 250 -6.43 16.94 -3.58
N LYS A 251 -5.33 17.54 -4.03
CA LYS A 251 -3.93 17.07 -4.04
C LYS A 251 -3.67 15.61 -3.56
N MET A 252 -3.96 14.62 -4.42
CA MET A 252 -4.20 13.24 -3.96
C MET A 252 -2.94 12.40 -3.67
N THR A 253 -1.77 12.75 -4.21
CA THR A 253 -0.51 12.04 -3.88
C THR A 253 -0.05 12.30 -2.45
N LEU A 254 -0.65 13.27 -1.75
CA LEU A 254 -0.17 13.80 -0.48
C LEU A 254 -0.95 13.26 0.72
N PHE A 255 -2.18 12.77 0.52
CA PHE A 255 -3.07 12.31 1.59
C PHE A 255 -2.56 11.10 2.37
N ARG A 256 -2.23 11.33 3.64
CA ARG A 256 -1.82 10.26 4.57
C ARG A 256 -3.03 9.79 5.35
N TRP A 257 -3.15 8.48 5.51
CA TRP A 257 -4.10 7.89 6.43
C TRP A 257 -3.39 6.91 7.35
N TYR A 258 -3.81 6.84 8.60
CA TYR A 258 -3.34 5.84 9.55
C TYR A 258 -4.53 5.01 10.00
N PHE A 259 -4.36 3.69 9.94
CA PHE A 259 -5.37 2.71 10.33
C PHE A 259 -4.75 1.73 11.30
N MET A 260 -5.52 1.15 12.21
CA MET A 260 -5.00 0.10 13.07
C MET A 260 -4.45 -1.05 12.21
N SER A 261 -3.37 -1.71 12.62
CA SER A 261 -2.74 -2.80 11.87
C SER A 261 -3.65 -4.02 11.76
N VAL A 262 -4.63 -4.11 12.66
CA VAL A 262 -5.71 -5.09 12.69
C VAL A 262 -6.99 -4.58 12.01
N GLU A 263 -7.07 -3.28 11.72
CA GLU A 263 -8.17 -2.73 10.92
C GLU A 263 -8.03 -3.19 9.48
N TYR A 264 -9.20 -3.36 8.88
CA TYR A 264 -9.40 -3.72 7.50
C TYR A 264 -10.58 -2.84 7.07
N HIS A 265 -10.27 -1.76 6.36
CA HIS A 265 -11.33 -1.00 5.72
C HIS A 265 -11.61 -1.59 4.35
N GLN A 266 -12.87 -1.46 3.93
CA GLN A 266 -13.27 -1.67 2.55
C GLN A 266 -12.30 -0.89 1.65
N GLY A 267 -11.59 -1.59 0.76
CA GLY A 267 -10.55 -0.99 -0.05
C GLY A 267 -9.25 -0.72 0.70
N LYS A 268 -8.54 -1.76 1.15
CA LYS A 268 -7.10 -1.68 1.39
C LYS A 268 -6.37 -2.75 0.62
N SER A 269 -5.40 -2.35 -0.18
CA SER A 269 -4.49 -3.20 -0.93
C SER A 269 -3.08 -2.79 -0.55
N TRP A 270 -2.09 -3.26 -1.28
CA TRP A 270 -0.71 -2.90 -1.09
C TRP A 270 0.08 -3.32 -2.32
N THR A 271 1.21 -2.66 -2.51
CA THR A 271 2.28 -3.13 -3.37
C THR A 271 3.45 -3.62 -2.52
N CYS A 272 4.35 -4.40 -3.12
CA CYS A 272 5.59 -4.82 -2.49
C CYS A 272 6.76 -4.02 -3.06
N VAL A 273 7.71 -3.65 -2.20
CA VAL A 273 9.05 -3.25 -2.60
C VAL A 273 9.92 -4.49 -2.66
N TYR A 274 10.71 -4.58 -3.74
CA TYR A 274 11.74 -5.58 -3.93
C TYR A 274 13.10 -4.91 -3.76
N ASP A 275 13.84 -5.28 -2.72
CA ASP A 275 15.22 -4.84 -2.56
C ASP A 275 16.14 -5.83 -3.28
N GLN A 276 16.73 -5.43 -4.41
CA GLN A 276 17.89 -6.16 -4.93
C GLN A 276 19.06 -5.99 -3.94
N PRO A 277 19.90 -7.01 -3.73
CA PRO A 277 21.16 -6.81 -3.04
C PRO A 277 21.92 -5.71 -3.77
N ILE A 278 22.14 -4.57 -3.10
CA ILE A 278 22.99 -3.51 -3.65
C ILE A 278 24.39 -4.12 -3.75
N GLY A 279 24.90 -4.30 -4.96
CA GLY A 279 26.30 -4.64 -5.16
C GLY A 279 27.14 -3.62 -4.42
N HIS A 280 27.92 -4.08 -3.44
CA HIS A 280 28.72 -3.27 -2.51
C HIS A 280 29.24 -1.98 -3.17
N THR A 281 28.61 -0.86 -2.86
CA THR A 281 29.23 0.45 -2.96
C THR A 281 29.18 1.02 -1.55
N GLU A 282 30.28 0.86 -0.82
CA GLU A 282 30.48 1.54 0.47
C GLU A 282 30.33 3.04 0.22
N MET A 283 29.25 3.62 0.74
CA MET A 283 29.19 5.07 0.94
C MET A 283 29.25 5.33 2.44
N ASN A 284 30.46 5.67 2.88
CA ASN A 284 30.74 6.17 4.22
C ASN A 284 29.79 7.33 4.55
N GLY A 285 29.05 7.22 5.67
CA GLY A 285 28.51 8.38 6.38
C GLY A 285 27.00 8.60 6.40
N PHE A 286 26.16 7.61 6.08
CA PHE A 286 24.70 7.79 6.17
C PHE A 286 24.10 7.07 7.39
N ARG A 287 23.46 7.83 8.28
CA ARG A 287 22.53 7.26 9.28
C ARG A 287 21.25 6.86 8.54
N VAL A 288 21.12 5.56 8.27
CA VAL A 288 19.83 4.96 7.94
C VAL A 288 18.99 5.02 9.22
N LEU A 289 17.80 5.63 9.17
CA LEU A 289 16.78 5.40 10.20
C LEU A 289 16.19 4.00 9.95
N GLU A 290 16.99 2.98 10.26
CA GLU A 290 16.55 1.60 10.39
C GLU A 290 15.94 1.45 11.79
N GLU A 291 14.67 1.81 11.94
CA GLU A 291 13.85 1.30 13.06
C GLU A 291 12.91 0.22 12.53
N ILE A 292 13.49 -0.95 12.25
CA ILE A 292 12.74 -2.21 12.21
C ILE A 292 13.57 -3.28 12.91
N HIS A 293 13.52 -3.31 14.24
CA HIS A 293 13.63 -4.53 15.03
C HIS A 293 12.99 -4.29 16.39
N GLU A 294 11.75 -4.76 16.53
CA GLU A 294 11.16 -5.47 17.69
C GLU A 294 9.66 -5.71 17.46
#